data_AF-A0A1I1ZNJ0-F1
#
_entry.id   AF-A0A1I1ZNJ0-F1
#
_cell.length_a   1.000
_cell.length_b   1.000
_cell.length_c   1.000
_cell.angle_alpha   90.00
_cell.angle_beta   90.00
_cell.angle_gamma   90.00
#
_symmetry.space_group_name_H-M   'P 1'
#
loop_
_entity.id
_entity.type
_entity.pdbx_description
1 polymer ?
#
loop_
_entity_poly.entity_id
_entity_poly.type
_entity_poly.pdbx_seq_one_letter_code
_entity_poly.pdbx_strand_id
1 'polypeptide(L)'
;MAGNMELICKRCFPEATRVTDRFHVKKLATEALQEMRIKYRWEAMDAENEAIEESKKTGHPFQAEVLHNGDTIKQLLARSRYVLYKKPSAWTESQKNRAELLFQSFPS
;
A
#
# COMPACT_ATOMS: atom_id res chain seq x y z
N MET A 1 2.23 -19.04 -15.09
CA MET A 1 1.77 -19.55 -16.39
C MET A 1 0.57 -20.43 -16.11
N ALA A 2 -0.51 -20.35 -16.88
CA ALA A 2 -1.63 -21.27 -16.71
C ALA A 2 -1.18 -22.71 -16.99
N GLY A 3 -1.70 -23.71 -16.25
CA GLY A 3 -1.22 -25.11 -16.33
C GLY A 3 -1.33 -25.74 -17.73
N ASN A 4 -2.30 -25.28 -18.51
CA ASN A 4 -2.56 -25.68 -19.89
C ASN A 4 -1.42 -25.21 -20.82
N MET A 5 -0.92 -23.99 -20.64
CA MET A 5 0.21 -23.45 -21.40
C MET A 5 1.52 -24.16 -21.05
N GLU A 6 1.68 -24.58 -19.80
CA GLU A 6 2.86 -25.34 -19.37
C GLU A 6 2.99 -26.68 -20.10
N LEU A 7 1.89 -27.44 -20.21
CA LEU A 7 1.87 -28.73 -20.92
C LEU A 7 2.18 -28.57 -22.41
N ILE A 8 1.63 -27.54 -23.05
CA ILE A 8 1.88 -27.24 -24.47
C ILE A 8 3.37 -26.90 -24.69
N CYS A 9 3.94 -26.02 -23.86
CA CYS A 9 5.36 -25.67 -23.96
C CYS A 9 6.27 -26.89 -23.80
N LYS A 10 6.00 -27.77 -22.82
CA LYS A 10 6.80 -28.99 -22.61
C LYS A 10 6.76 -29.93 -23.82
N ARG A 11 5.62 -30.02 -24.50
CA ARG A 11 5.40 -31.00 -25.58
C ARG A 11 5.88 -30.50 -26.94
N CYS A 12 5.68 -29.21 -27.22
CA CYS A 12 6.01 -28.61 -28.52
C CYS A 12 7.42 -27.99 -28.55
N PHE A 13 7.98 -27.62 -27.39
CA PHE A 13 9.28 -26.93 -27.29
C PHE A 13 10.13 -27.52 -26.14
N PRO A 14 10.58 -28.78 -26.25
CA PRO A 14 11.26 -29.49 -25.16
C PRO A 14 12.59 -28.84 -24.75
N GLU A 15 13.31 -28.22 -25.69
CA GLU A 15 14.59 -27.54 -25.44
C GLU A 15 14.44 -26.08 -24.97
N ALA A 16 13.21 -25.56 -24.84
CA ALA A 16 13.00 -24.16 -24.47
C ALA A 16 13.11 -23.94 -22.95
N THR A 17 13.95 -22.97 -22.55
CA THR A 17 14.06 -22.57 -21.14
C THR A 17 12.82 -21.79 -20.70
N ARG A 18 12.09 -22.36 -19.75
CA ARG A 18 10.87 -21.76 -19.19
C ARG A 18 11.22 -20.81 -18.07
N VAL A 19 10.83 -19.55 -18.20
CA VAL A 19 11.03 -18.53 -17.17
C VAL A 19 9.70 -17.97 -16.68
N THR A 20 9.63 -17.71 -15.38
CA THR A 20 8.49 -17.01 -14.79
C THR A 20 8.53 -15.54 -15.17
N ASP A 21 7.40 -14.97 -15.57
CA ASP A 21 7.30 -13.53 -15.81
C ASP A 21 7.43 -12.76 -14.48
N ARG A 22 8.65 -12.24 -14.25
CA ARG A 22 8.99 -11.48 -13.04
C ARG A 22 8.23 -10.16 -12.96
N PHE A 23 7.79 -9.59 -14.08
CA PHE A 23 7.02 -8.36 -14.07
C PHE A 23 5.60 -8.62 -13.57
N HIS A 24 4.98 -9.72 -14.02
CA HIS A 24 3.64 -10.08 -13.59
C HIS A 24 3.56 -10.38 -12.08
N VAL A 25 4.55 -11.12 -11.55
CA VAL A 25 4.61 -11.43 -10.11
C VAL A 25 4.81 -10.15 -9.28
N LYS A 26 5.70 -9.25 -9.72
CA LYS A 26 5.90 -7.97 -9.04
C LYS A 26 4.66 -7.11 -9.09
N LYS A 27 4.00 -7.03 -10.26
CA LYS A 27 2.76 -6.29 -10.45
C LYS A 27 1.69 -6.77 -9.45
N LEU A 28 1.46 -8.08 -9.39
CA LEU A 28 0.48 -8.68 -8.47
C LEU A 28 0.73 -8.28 -7.01
N ALA A 29 1.98 -8.43 -6.52
CA ALA A 29 2.32 -8.06 -5.16
C ALA A 29 2.14 -6.56 -4.90
N THR A 30 2.55 -5.71 -5.86
CA THR A 30 2.38 -4.26 -5.72
C THR A 30 0.91 -3.85 -5.71
N GLU A 31 0.06 -4.45 -6.57
CA GLU A 31 -1.38 -4.15 -6.62
C GLU A 31 -2.07 -4.50 -5.31
N ALA A 32 -1.81 -5.69 -4.77
CA ALA A 32 -2.34 -6.11 -3.47
C ALA A 32 -1.97 -5.14 -2.34
N LEU A 33 -0.70 -4.67 -2.31
CA LEU A 33 -0.27 -3.66 -1.33
C LEU A 33 -0.98 -2.32 -1.51
N GLN A 34 -1.23 -1.90 -2.76
CA GLN A 34 -1.99 -0.67 -3.01
C GLN A 34 -3.44 -0.79 -2.57
N GLU A 35 -4.08 -1.94 -2.78
CA GLU A 35 -5.45 -2.22 -2.34
C GLU A 35 -5.56 -2.16 -0.83
N MET A 36 -4.65 -2.82 -0.09
CA MET A 36 -4.62 -2.74 1.37
C MET A 36 -4.46 -1.29 1.86
N ARG A 37 -3.55 -0.52 1.27
CA ARG A 37 -3.36 0.90 1.61
C ARG A 37 -4.61 1.74 1.32
N ILE A 38 -5.33 1.45 0.22
CA ILE A 38 -6.59 2.13 -0.09
C ILE A 38 -7.63 1.79 0.96
N LYS A 39 -7.76 0.51 1.35
CA LYS A 39 -8.67 0.06 2.41
C LYS A 39 -8.40 0.79 3.73
N TYR A 40 -7.16 0.78 4.21
CA TYR A 40 -6.79 1.52 5.44
C TYR A 40 -7.08 3.02 5.34
N ARG A 41 -6.97 3.60 4.14
CA ARG A 41 -7.29 5.02 3.95
C ARG A 41 -8.79 5.28 4.08
N TRP A 42 -9.64 4.39 3.59
CA TRP A 42 -11.09 4.48 3.79
C TRP A 42 -11.43 4.37 5.28
N GLU A 43 -10.88 3.37 5.97
CA GLU A 43 -11.08 3.19 7.42
C GLU A 43 -10.65 4.43 8.22
N ALA A 44 -9.51 5.04 7.89
CA ALA A 44 -9.04 6.27 8.53
C ALA A 44 -9.95 7.48 8.24
N MET A 45 -10.59 7.55 7.07
CA MET A 45 -11.55 8.60 6.74
C MET A 45 -12.88 8.39 7.46
N ASP A 46 -13.33 7.13 7.60
CA ASP A 46 -14.55 6.80 8.31
C ASP A 46 -14.42 7.09 9.81
N ALA A 47 -13.31 6.70 10.44
CA ALA A 47 -13.02 7.02 11.84
C ALA A 47 -12.95 8.54 12.09
N GLU A 48 -12.36 9.30 11.14
CA GLU A 48 -12.33 10.76 11.23
C GLU A 48 -13.74 11.37 11.14
N ASN A 49 -14.58 10.85 10.24
CA ASN A 49 -15.97 11.30 10.11
C ASN A 49 -16.77 11.01 11.39
N GLU A 50 -16.62 9.82 11.99
CA GLU A 50 -17.26 9.47 13.25
C GLU A 50 -16.85 10.42 14.38
N ALA A 51 -15.55 10.70 14.51
CA ALA A 51 -15.03 11.62 15.50
C ALA A 51 -15.53 13.07 15.29
N ILE A 52 -15.70 13.50 14.04
CA ILE A 52 -16.31 14.81 13.71
C ILE A 52 -17.79 14.84 14.12
N GLU A 53 -18.55 13.78 13.86
CA GLU A 53 -19.95 13.72 14.26
C GLU A 53 -20.12 13.69 15.79
N GLU A 54 -19.24 13.00 16.51
CA GLU A 54 -19.21 13.03 17.98
C GLU A 54 -18.83 14.42 18.53
N SER A 55 -17.84 15.06 17.91
CA SER A 55 -17.45 16.44 18.18
C SER A 55 -18.64 17.41 18.07
N LYS A 56 -19.44 17.29 17.00
CA LYS A 56 -20.65 18.10 16.81
C LYS A 56 -21.70 17.86 17.89
N LYS A 57 -21.87 16.61 18.34
CA LYS A 57 -22.82 16.24 19.41
C LYS A 57 -22.39 16.74 20.79
N THR A 58 -21.10 16.69 21.08
CA THR A 58 -20.52 17.07 22.38
C THR A 58 -20.19 18.56 22.46
N GLY A 59 -20.15 19.27 21.33
CA GLY A 59 -19.78 20.68 21.25
C GLY A 59 -18.27 20.94 21.35
N HIS A 60 -17.45 19.89 21.39
CA HIS A 60 -15.99 20.01 21.39
C HIS A 60 -15.44 20.02 19.96
N PRO A 61 -14.47 20.89 19.64
CA PRO A 61 -13.87 20.93 18.31
C PRO A 61 -13.06 19.65 18.05
N PHE A 62 -13.29 19.02 16.90
CA PHE A 62 -12.47 17.89 16.44
C PHE A 62 -11.05 18.37 16.09
N GLN A 63 -10.05 17.65 16.60
CA GLN A 63 -8.65 17.85 16.24
C GLN A 63 -8.07 16.54 15.71
N ALA A 64 -7.68 16.54 14.43
CA ALA A 64 -7.07 15.38 13.81
C ALA A 64 -5.69 15.08 14.43
N GLU A 65 -5.39 13.80 14.58
CA GLU A 65 -4.05 13.35 14.98
C GLU A 65 -3.04 13.69 13.87
N VAL A 66 -1.97 14.38 14.25
CA VAL A 66 -0.88 14.77 13.36
C VAL A 66 0.38 14.02 13.78
N LEU A 67 0.96 13.28 12.84
CA LEU A 67 2.17 12.49 13.06
C LEU A 67 3.40 13.41 13.11
N HIS A 68 4.55 12.87 13.55
CA HIS A 68 5.79 13.64 13.70
C HIS A 68 6.27 14.31 12.41
N ASN A 69 5.85 13.82 11.24
CA ASN A 69 6.20 14.37 9.94
C ASN A 69 5.22 15.46 9.45
N GLY A 70 4.20 15.80 10.25
CA GLY A 70 3.15 16.76 9.92
C GLY A 70 2.00 16.22 9.08
N ASP A 71 2.01 14.93 8.72
CA ASP A 71 0.89 14.29 8.02
C ASP A 71 -0.17 13.81 9.03
N THR A 72 -1.44 13.89 8.67
CA THR A 72 -2.48 13.08 9.31
C THR A 72 -2.44 11.63 8.81
N ILE A 73 -3.09 10.69 9.50
CA ILE A 73 -3.11 9.26 9.09
C ILE A 73 -3.60 9.09 7.64
N LYS A 74 -4.70 9.76 7.24
CA LYS A 74 -5.20 9.72 5.86
C LYS A 74 -4.22 10.30 4.83
N GLN A 75 -3.44 11.32 5.22
CA GLN A 75 -2.42 11.92 4.36
C GLN A 75 -1.19 11.03 4.23
N LEU A 76 -0.75 10.40 5.33
CA LEU A 76 0.32 9.39 5.33
C LEU A 76 -0.02 8.27 4.33
N LEU A 77 -1.23 7.70 4.43
CA LEU A 77 -1.69 6.64 3.55
C LEU A 77 -1.78 7.11 2.08
N ALA A 78 -2.26 8.33 1.81
CA ALA A 78 -2.29 8.88 0.45
C ALA A 78 -0.89 9.08 -0.14
N ARG A 79 0.06 9.60 0.66
CA ARG A 79 1.42 9.97 0.22
C ARG A 79 2.40 8.78 0.17
N SER A 80 2.04 7.64 0.77
CA SER A 80 2.90 6.46 0.83
C SER A 80 2.83 5.55 -0.40
N ARG A 81 2.13 5.94 -1.48
CA ARG A 81 2.07 5.16 -2.74
C ARG A 81 3.42 4.71 -3.25
N TYR A 82 4.35 5.64 -3.36
CA TYR A 82 5.66 5.38 -3.94
C TYR A 82 6.59 4.61 -3.01
N VAL A 83 6.37 4.71 -1.69
CA VAL A 83 7.10 3.90 -0.70
C VAL A 83 6.86 2.42 -0.94
N LEU A 84 5.60 2.03 -1.16
CA LEU A 84 5.21 0.63 -1.40
C LEU A 84 5.59 0.09 -2.80
N TYR A 85 6.07 0.96 -3.69
CA TYR A 85 6.39 0.60 -5.08
C TYR A 85 7.89 0.67 -5.39
N LYS A 86 8.58 1.69 -4.88
CA LYS A 86 10.00 1.92 -5.15
C LYS A 86 10.87 1.08 -4.20
N LYS A 87 12.06 0.72 -4.68
CA LYS A 87 13.09 0.12 -3.82
C LYS A 87 13.52 1.13 -2.73
N PRO A 88 13.88 0.67 -1.52
CA PRO A 88 14.36 1.54 -0.44
C PRO A 88 15.52 2.46 -0.84
N SER A 89 16.44 1.97 -1.67
CA SER A 89 17.58 2.74 -2.17
C SER A 89 17.19 3.94 -3.05
N ALA A 90 15.96 3.98 -3.56
CA ALA A 90 15.44 5.05 -4.42
C ALA A 90 14.46 5.98 -3.69
N TRP A 91 14.33 5.85 -2.37
CA TRP A 91 13.46 6.70 -1.57
C TRP A 91 14.13 8.04 -1.27
N THR A 92 13.35 9.12 -1.40
CA THR A 92 13.71 10.42 -0.83
C THR A 92 13.66 10.37 0.68
N GLU A 93 14.27 11.33 1.37
CA GLU A 93 14.24 11.38 2.84
C GLU A 93 12.80 11.44 3.38
N SER A 94 11.97 12.26 2.74
CA SER A 94 10.55 12.35 3.04
C SER A 94 9.75 11.06 2.79
N GLN A 95 10.25 10.16 1.93
CA GLN A 95 9.67 8.84 1.70
C GLN A 95 10.13 7.85 2.77
N LYS A 96 11.38 7.92 3.22
CA LYS A 96 11.88 7.11 4.34
C LYS A 96 11.11 7.40 5.63
N ASN A 97 10.95 8.69 5.98
CA ASN A 97 10.20 9.09 7.18
C ASN A 97 8.75 8.59 7.13
N ARG A 98 8.11 8.65 5.96
CA ARG A 98 6.76 8.11 5.77
C ARG A 98 6.73 6.59 5.83
N ALA A 99 7.75 5.92 5.29
CA ALA A 99 7.85 4.47 5.34
C ALA A 99 7.92 3.98 6.79
N GLU A 100 8.77 4.62 7.59
CA GLU A 100 8.92 4.31 9.01
C GLU A 100 7.60 4.45 9.76
N LEU A 101 6.94 5.61 9.62
CA LEU A 101 5.60 5.83 10.19
C LEU A 101 4.57 4.80 9.73
N LEU A 102 4.53 4.53 8.43
CA LEU A 102 3.56 3.61 7.85
C LEU A 102 3.72 2.19 8.41
N PHE A 103 4.95 1.68 8.48
CA PHE A 103 5.20 0.33 8.97
C PHE A 103 5.11 0.22 10.50
N GLN A 104 5.30 1.31 11.24
CA GLN A 104 5.05 1.35 12.69
C GLN A 104 3.55 1.34 13.00
N SER A 105 2.74 2.13 12.29
CA SER A 105 1.30 2.23 12.55
C SER A 105 0.48 1.08 11.95
N PHE A 106 0.97 0.46 10.88
CA PHE A 106 0.29 -0.65 10.19
C PHE A 106 1.25 -1.86 10.04
N PRO A 107 1.67 -2.49 11.15
CA PRO A 107 2.42 -3.73 11.09
C PRO A 107 1.51 -4.82 10.50
N SER A 108 2.09 -5.65 9.64
CA SER A 108 1.39 -6.78 8.98
C SER A 108 1.03 -7.86 9.97
#